data_AF-A0AAU5B4V7-F1
#
_entry.id   AF-A0AAU5B4V7-F1
#
_cell.length_a   1.000
_cell.length_b   1.000
_cell.length_c   1.000
_cell.angle_alpha   90.00
_cell.angle_beta   90.00
_cell.angle_gamma   90.00
#
_symmetry.space_group_name_H-M   'P 1'
#
loop_
_entity.id
_entity.type
_entity.pdbx_description
1 polymer ?
#
loop_
_entity_poly.entity_id
_entity_poly.type
_entity_poly.pdbx_seq_one_letter_code
_entity_poly.pdbx_strand_id
1 'polypeptide(L)'
;MDVRIDAGRIADIGAGLAGTVDVDGRGGALLPGLHDHHIHLAALAAEAASVRVGPMDVRGRTAFAAALVGGPPGEWVRAVGYHESVAGDLDRWALDALAPDRPVRVQHRTGALWVWNSAALRAVGLDGDGRFWREDERLRGFVPPVRLDLEGVGRRAAALGVTGFTNADPHPASGLTQMLSVLPQRLLVMGIDEPVKLMLDDPTLPTPVQLARTIGEIRPRPVAVHCVTRVQLLVTLLALDEVGPADGDRIEHGSVIPAETIPWLRRLGVTVVTQPHFPAERAEAYAADVDADDRPHLYRCRTLTEAGVPLAAGTDAPYGTPDPWAVMRAATEREDGERLQPLAALRLFTGEPQHPGRPRRLTVGADADLCLLHVPLSEALRTLTGELVRATYVLGRRIGPA
;
A
#
# COMPACT_ATOMS: atom_id res chain seq x y z
N MET A 1 -12.05 -21.25 24.04
CA MET A 1 -11.30 -20.10 24.58
C MET A 1 -12.21 -18.91 24.37
N ASP A 2 -12.47 -18.18 25.42
CA ASP A 2 -13.36 -17.04 25.47
C ASP A 2 -12.49 -15.80 25.65
N VAL A 3 -12.95 -14.67 25.12
CA VAL A 3 -12.27 -13.39 25.25
C VAL A 3 -13.30 -12.38 25.74
N ARG A 4 -13.06 -11.80 26.90
CA ARG A 4 -13.91 -10.74 27.45
C ARG A 4 -13.33 -9.40 27.03
N ILE A 5 -14.18 -8.53 26.49
CA ILE A 5 -13.82 -7.18 26.08
C ILE A 5 -14.53 -6.20 27.01
N ASP A 6 -13.79 -5.24 27.55
CA ASP A 6 -14.34 -4.15 28.35
C ASP A 6 -13.68 -2.82 27.93
N ALA A 7 -14.49 -1.78 27.79
CA ALA A 7 -14.05 -0.44 27.36
C ALA A 7 -13.09 -0.44 26.14
N GLY A 8 -13.32 -1.35 25.19
CA GLY A 8 -12.51 -1.49 23.97
C GLY A 8 -11.15 -2.16 24.13
N ARG A 9 -10.90 -2.81 25.26
CA ARG A 9 -9.69 -3.59 25.56
C ARG A 9 -10.02 -5.03 25.91
N ILE A 10 -9.06 -5.92 25.70
CA ILE A 10 -9.17 -7.32 26.14
C ILE A 10 -9.02 -7.35 27.67
N ALA A 11 -10.11 -7.64 28.37
CA ALA A 11 -10.15 -7.67 29.83
C ALA A 11 -9.78 -9.04 30.41
N ASP A 12 -10.10 -10.13 29.69
CA ASP A 12 -9.80 -11.49 30.14
C ASP A 12 -9.75 -12.48 28.97
N ILE A 13 -8.95 -13.53 29.11
CA ILE A 13 -8.81 -14.63 28.13
C ILE A 13 -8.75 -15.95 28.91
N GLY A 14 -9.73 -16.83 28.70
CA GLY A 14 -9.81 -18.09 29.43
C GLY A 14 -10.88 -19.02 28.90
N ALA A 15 -11.05 -20.19 29.51
CA ALA A 15 -12.14 -21.11 29.19
C ALA A 15 -13.27 -20.96 30.20
N GLY A 16 -14.51 -20.83 29.74
CA GLY A 16 -15.69 -20.73 30.59
C GLY A 16 -15.75 -19.41 31.35
N LEU A 17 -15.36 -18.30 30.72
CA LEU A 17 -15.43 -16.99 31.36
C LEU A 17 -16.89 -16.64 31.71
N ALA A 18 -17.12 -16.12 32.91
CA ALA A 18 -18.44 -15.68 33.35
C ALA A 18 -18.87 -14.38 32.64
N GLY A 19 -20.15 -14.27 32.26
CA GLY A 19 -20.71 -13.09 31.63
C GLY A 19 -21.77 -13.42 30.58
N THR A 20 -22.22 -12.40 29.85
CA THR A 20 -23.09 -12.56 28.67
C THR A 20 -22.24 -12.93 27.45
N VAL A 21 -22.71 -13.89 26.65
CA VAL A 21 -22.08 -14.26 25.39
C VAL A 21 -22.70 -13.43 24.27
N ASP A 22 -21.99 -12.40 23.83
CA ASP A 22 -22.45 -11.55 22.72
C ASP A 22 -22.18 -12.18 21.35
N VAL A 23 -21.07 -12.92 21.22
CA VAL A 23 -20.64 -13.56 19.97
C VAL A 23 -20.13 -14.97 20.26
N ASP A 24 -20.83 -15.98 19.74
CA ASP A 24 -20.32 -17.35 19.69
C ASP A 24 -19.32 -17.49 18.54
N GLY A 25 -18.04 -17.74 18.88
CA GLY A 25 -16.95 -17.92 17.93
C GLY A 25 -17.06 -19.17 17.05
N ARG A 26 -17.90 -20.16 17.42
CA ARG A 26 -18.12 -21.41 16.66
C ARG A 26 -16.82 -22.15 16.28
N GLY A 27 -15.82 -22.09 17.15
CA GLY A 27 -14.50 -22.70 16.93
C GLY A 27 -13.60 -21.95 15.93
N GLY A 28 -14.04 -20.79 15.43
CA GLY A 28 -13.26 -19.93 14.55
C GLY A 28 -12.04 -19.31 15.24
N ALA A 29 -11.00 -19.02 14.47
CA ALA A 29 -9.82 -18.33 14.97
C ALA A 29 -10.11 -16.84 15.24
N LEU A 30 -9.63 -16.35 16.38
CA LEU A 30 -9.58 -14.92 16.68
C LEU A 30 -8.14 -14.43 16.52
N LEU A 31 -7.94 -13.45 15.65
CA LEU A 31 -6.64 -12.87 15.30
C LEU A 31 -6.55 -11.43 15.81
N PRO A 32 -5.34 -10.89 16.05
CA PRO A 32 -5.14 -9.45 15.93
C PRO A 32 -5.67 -9.00 14.58
N GLY A 33 -6.46 -7.93 14.55
CA GLY A 33 -7.02 -7.39 13.31
C GLY A 33 -5.93 -7.00 12.33
N LEU A 34 -6.16 -7.16 11.03
CA LEU A 34 -5.14 -6.88 10.02
C LEU A 34 -4.87 -5.37 9.95
N HIS A 35 -3.62 -4.99 9.74
CA HIS A 35 -3.19 -3.62 9.51
C HIS A 35 -2.45 -3.55 8.19
N ASP A 36 -2.95 -2.72 7.27
CA ASP A 36 -2.24 -2.48 6.01
C ASP A 36 -1.18 -1.40 6.23
N HIS A 37 0.10 -1.79 6.21
CA HIS A 37 1.19 -0.90 6.60
C HIS A 37 1.63 0.07 5.50
N HIS A 38 1.05 -0.01 4.29
CA HIS A 38 1.35 0.91 3.20
C HIS A 38 0.20 0.92 2.19
N ILE A 39 -0.60 1.99 2.18
CA ILE A 39 -1.75 2.16 1.28
C ILE A 39 -1.99 3.64 0.96
N HIS A 40 -2.60 3.95 -0.18
CA HIS A 40 -2.96 5.30 -0.60
C HIS A 40 -4.49 5.48 -0.61
N LEU A 41 -5.09 5.79 0.55
CA LEU A 41 -6.55 5.70 0.75
C LEU A 41 -7.35 6.67 -0.12
N ALA A 42 -6.87 7.91 -0.28
CA ALA A 42 -7.53 8.90 -1.12
C ALA A 42 -7.47 8.51 -2.61
N ALA A 43 -6.32 7.97 -3.06
CA ALA A 43 -6.16 7.46 -4.41
C ALA A 43 -7.06 6.24 -4.65
N LEU A 44 -7.12 5.30 -3.70
CA LEU A 44 -7.98 4.12 -3.76
C LEU A 44 -9.47 4.50 -3.83
N ALA A 45 -9.90 5.49 -3.05
CA ALA A 45 -11.28 5.98 -3.13
C ALA A 45 -11.58 6.71 -4.45
N ALA A 46 -10.58 7.39 -5.03
CA ALA A 46 -10.71 8.07 -6.32
C ALA A 46 -10.71 7.09 -7.51
N GLU A 47 -10.04 5.95 -7.38
CA GLU A 47 -9.99 4.90 -8.40
C GLU A 47 -11.38 4.40 -8.77
N ALA A 48 -12.25 4.19 -7.77
CA ALA A 48 -13.64 3.75 -7.99
C ALA A 48 -14.48 4.73 -8.84
N ALA A 49 -14.08 6.00 -8.90
CA ALA A 49 -14.69 7.03 -9.73
C ALA A 49 -13.90 7.30 -11.04
N SER A 50 -12.95 6.43 -11.39
CA SER A 50 -12.06 6.56 -12.54
C SER A 50 -12.22 5.38 -13.50
N VAL A 51 -11.88 5.60 -14.77
CA VAL A 51 -11.83 4.56 -15.80
C VAL A 51 -10.52 3.78 -15.63
N ARG A 52 -10.61 2.49 -15.30
CA ARG A 52 -9.42 1.64 -15.20
C ARG A 52 -8.94 1.25 -16.58
N VAL A 53 -7.68 1.52 -16.87
CA VAL A 53 -7.05 1.31 -18.19
C VAL A 53 -5.73 0.56 -18.07
N GLY A 54 -5.57 -0.24 -17.02
CA GLY A 54 -4.37 -1.05 -16.83
C GLY A 54 -4.35 -2.30 -17.71
N PRO A 55 -3.20 -3.01 -17.76
CA PRO A 55 -3.03 -4.22 -18.57
C PRO A 55 -4.06 -5.32 -18.31
N MET A 56 -4.65 -5.35 -17.12
CA MET A 56 -5.69 -6.30 -16.72
C MET A 56 -7.11 -5.84 -17.08
N ASP A 57 -7.31 -4.54 -17.33
CA ASP A 57 -8.63 -3.95 -17.60
C ASP A 57 -8.90 -3.80 -19.10
N VAL A 58 -7.88 -3.37 -19.86
CA VAL A 58 -7.99 -3.14 -21.31
C VAL A 58 -6.77 -3.69 -22.03
N ARG A 59 -6.98 -4.26 -23.22
CA ARG A 59 -5.91 -4.84 -24.04
C ARG A 59 -5.87 -4.19 -25.42
N GLY A 60 -4.76 -3.54 -25.73
CA GLY A 60 -4.51 -2.91 -27.01
C GLY A 60 -5.14 -1.52 -27.15
N ARG A 61 -4.60 -0.77 -28.13
CA ARG A 61 -4.96 0.62 -28.41
C ARG A 61 -6.45 0.84 -28.69
N THR A 62 -7.12 -0.10 -29.35
CA THR A 62 -8.56 0.01 -29.68
C THR A 62 -9.45 -0.05 -28.44
N ALA A 63 -9.22 -1.01 -27.54
CA ALA A 63 -9.98 -1.13 -26.30
C ALA A 63 -9.70 0.07 -25.36
N PHE A 64 -8.45 0.52 -25.33
CA PHE A 64 -8.06 1.73 -24.62
C PHE A 64 -8.81 2.97 -25.15
N ALA A 65 -8.85 3.17 -26.47
CA ALA A 65 -9.61 4.27 -27.08
C ALA A 65 -11.09 4.23 -26.69
N ALA A 66 -11.71 3.05 -26.77
CA ALA A 66 -13.11 2.85 -26.40
C ALA A 66 -13.38 3.20 -24.93
N ALA A 67 -12.46 2.87 -24.02
CA ALA A 67 -12.55 3.23 -22.61
C ALA A 67 -12.47 4.76 -22.39
N LEU A 68 -11.64 5.47 -23.17
CA LEU A 68 -11.49 6.93 -23.05
C LEU A 68 -12.68 7.72 -23.61
N VAL A 69 -13.46 7.15 -24.52
CA VAL A 69 -14.67 7.80 -25.07
C VAL A 69 -15.97 7.30 -24.45
N GLY A 70 -15.89 6.30 -23.56
CA GLY A 70 -17.02 5.82 -22.77
C GLY A 70 -17.54 6.91 -21.83
N GLY A 71 -18.85 7.15 -21.82
CA GLY A 71 -19.51 8.18 -21.00
C GLY A 71 -19.95 9.42 -21.78
N PRO A 72 -20.59 10.39 -21.09
CA PRO A 72 -21.20 11.55 -21.72
C PRO A 72 -20.22 12.37 -22.59
N PRO A 73 -20.62 12.79 -23.80
CA PRO A 73 -19.79 13.65 -24.65
C PRO A 73 -19.38 14.97 -23.98
N GLY A 74 -18.13 15.39 -24.16
CA GLY A 74 -17.59 16.66 -23.66
C GLY A 74 -17.16 16.68 -22.20
N GLU A 75 -17.46 15.64 -21.41
CA GLU A 75 -17.03 15.55 -20.02
C GLU A 75 -15.57 15.09 -19.87
N TRP A 76 -14.97 15.47 -18.75
CA TRP A 76 -13.62 15.02 -18.39
C TRP A 76 -13.57 13.50 -18.22
N VAL A 77 -12.59 12.87 -18.84
CA VAL A 77 -12.25 11.47 -18.56
C VAL A 77 -11.05 11.40 -17.65
N ARG A 78 -11.23 10.66 -16.55
CA ARG A 78 -10.19 10.35 -15.58
C ARG A 78 -9.84 8.87 -15.72
N ALA A 79 -8.75 8.58 -16.39
CA ALA A 79 -8.23 7.22 -16.55
C ALA A 79 -7.05 6.97 -15.60
N VAL A 80 -6.95 5.76 -15.04
CA VAL A 80 -5.92 5.37 -14.07
C VAL A 80 -5.40 3.95 -14.33
N GLY A 81 -4.21 3.67 -13.82
CA GLY A 81 -3.58 2.34 -13.92
C GLY A 81 -2.88 2.07 -15.25
N TYR A 82 -2.64 3.10 -16.08
CA TYR A 82 -2.05 2.92 -17.41
C TYR A 82 -0.64 2.32 -17.36
N HIS A 83 -0.28 1.57 -18.40
CA HIS A 83 1.07 1.09 -18.67
C HIS A 83 1.28 1.02 -20.18
N GLU A 84 2.52 1.20 -20.64
CA GLU A 84 2.90 1.26 -22.05
C GLU A 84 2.54 -0.02 -22.81
N SER A 85 2.47 -1.18 -22.14
CA SER A 85 2.02 -2.44 -22.76
C SER A 85 0.57 -2.41 -23.26
N VAL A 86 -0.24 -1.43 -22.84
CA VAL A 86 -1.63 -1.27 -23.28
C VAL A 86 -1.71 -0.63 -24.66
N ALA A 87 -1.05 0.52 -24.86
CA ALA A 87 -1.20 1.32 -26.08
C ALA A 87 0.07 2.06 -26.54
N GLY A 88 1.24 1.73 -25.97
CA GLY A 88 2.54 2.36 -26.22
C GLY A 88 2.80 3.61 -25.38
N ASP A 89 3.82 4.38 -25.71
CA ASP A 89 4.07 5.64 -25.02
C ASP A 89 2.94 6.64 -25.31
N LEU A 90 2.49 7.34 -24.27
CA LEU A 90 1.45 8.38 -24.40
C LEU A 90 2.06 9.76 -24.26
N ASP A 91 1.65 10.68 -25.13
CA ASP A 91 1.77 12.12 -24.98
C ASP A 91 0.42 12.76 -25.33
N ARG A 92 0.33 14.09 -25.32
CA ARG A 92 -0.92 14.78 -25.66
C ARG A 92 -1.45 14.42 -27.04
N TRP A 93 -0.56 14.24 -28.03
CA TRP A 93 -0.95 14.01 -29.43
C TRP A 93 -1.43 12.57 -29.62
N ALA A 94 -0.81 11.61 -28.94
CA ALA A 94 -1.26 10.23 -28.89
C ALA A 94 -2.67 10.15 -28.29
N LEU A 95 -2.97 10.92 -27.24
CA LEU A 95 -4.33 11.00 -26.68
C LEU A 95 -5.30 11.78 -27.56
N ASP A 96 -4.88 12.85 -28.23
CA ASP A 96 -5.71 13.59 -29.18
C ASP A 96 -6.19 12.68 -30.32
N ALA A 97 -5.34 11.77 -30.79
CA ALA A 97 -5.71 10.79 -31.81
C ALA A 97 -6.75 9.75 -31.33
N LEU A 98 -6.89 9.56 -30.00
CA LEU A 98 -7.79 8.58 -29.39
C LEU A 98 -9.10 9.20 -28.90
N ALA A 99 -9.05 10.43 -28.39
CA ALA A 99 -10.17 11.14 -27.79
C ALA A 99 -10.06 12.66 -28.02
N PRO A 100 -10.27 13.15 -29.25
CA PRO A 100 -10.06 14.57 -29.60
C PRO A 100 -11.11 15.51 -29.00
N ASP A 101 -12.35 15.04 -28.80
CA ASP A 101 -13.51 15.88 -28.52
C ASP A 101 -13.82 16.05 -27.02
N ARG A 102 -12.89 15.69 -26.14
CA ARG A 102 -13.09 15.85 -24.69
C ARG A 102 -11.77 15.96 -23.92
N PRO A 103 -11.76 16.63 -22.75
CA PRO A 103 -10.60 16.61 -21.85
C PRO A 103 -10.32 15.19 -21.33
N VAL A 104 -9.09 14.71 -21.54
CA VAL A 104 -8.65 13.41 -21.02
C VAL A 104 -7.40 13.60 -20.18
N ARG A 105 -7.40 12.97 -19.00
CA ARG A 105 -6.19 12.71 -18.24
C ARG A 105 -6.03 11.21 -17.96
N VAL A 106 -4.80 10.73 -18.08
CA VAL A 106 -4.41 9.35 -17.83
C VAL A 106 -3.32 9.36 -16.77
N GLN A 107 -3.51 8.60 -15.68
CA GLN A 107 -2.46 8.34 -14.69
C GLN A 107 -1.78 7.01 -14.99
N HIS A 108 -0.46 7.01 -15.05
CA HIS A 108 0.34 5.79 -15.10
C HIS A 108 0.21 5.01 -13.78
N ARG A 109 0.30 3.69 -13.84
CA ARG A 109 0.14 2.79 -12.68
C ARG A 109 1.18 3.00 -11.56
N THR A 110 2.28 3.69 -11.85
CA THR A 110 3.26 4.08 -10.81
C THR A 110 2.77 5.25 -9.96
N GLY A 111 1.69 5.92 -10.37
CA GLY A 111 1.22 7.16 -9.77
C GLY A 111 2.02 8.40 -10.17
N ALA A 112 3.26 8.23 -10.68
CA ALA A 112 4.20 9.33 -10.89
C ALA A 112 4.02 10.10 -12.20
N LEU A 113 3.48 9.48 -13.25
CA LEU A 113 3.28 10.13 -14.56
C LEU A 113 1.81 10.40 -14.84
N TRP A 114 1.51 11.63 -15.24
CA TRP A 114 0.23 12.04 -15.77
C TRP A 114 0.37 12.44 -17.24
N VAL A 115 -0.56 11.99 -18.08
CA VAL A 115 -0.63 12.37 -19.51
C VAL A 115 -1.98 12.97 -19.83
N TRP A 116 -1.97 14.20 -20.34
CA TRP A 116 -3.16 15.02 -20.61
C TRP A 116 -3.23 15.34 -22.10
N ASN A 117 -4.41 15.27 -22.71
CA ASN A 117 -4.60 15.62 -24.11
C ASN A 117 -4.72 17.14 -24.30
N SER A 118 -4.71 17.60 -25.56
CA SER A 118 -4.77 19.03 -25.87
C SER A 118 -6.08 19.69 -25.39
N ALA A 119 -7.19 18.96 -25.34
CA ALA A 119 -8.44 19.48 -24.81
C ALA A 119 -8.36 19.75 -23.30
N ALA A 120 -7.72 18.85 -22.52
CA ALA A 120 -7.48 19.05 -21.10
C ALA A 120 -6.54 20.23 -20.84
N LEU A 121 -5.42 20.33 -21.58
CA LEU A 121 -4.49 21.44 -21.46
C LEU A 121 -5.16 22.81 -21.71
N ARG A 122 -5.95 22.92 -22.80
CA ARG A 122 -6.71 24.13 -23.12
C ARG A 122 -7.72 24.51 -22.03
N ALA A 123 -8.39 23.51 -21.44
CA ALA A 123 -9.41 23.75 -20.42
C ALA A 123 -8.84 24.42 -19.15
N VAL A 124 -7.54 24.29 -18.91
CA VAL A 124 -6.87 24.76 -17.69
C VAL A 124 -5.77 25.79 -17.96
N GLY A 125 -5.63 26.22 -19.22
CA GLY A 125 -4.63 27.21 -19.63
C GLY A 125 -3.18 26.74 -19.56
N LEU A 126 -2.94 25.43 -19.72
CA LEU A 126 -1.59 24.85 -19.79
C LEU A 126 -1.17 24.59 -21.24
N ASP A 127 0.14 24.47 -21.46
CA ASP A 127 0.77 24.07 -22.72
C ASP A 127 1.80 22.93 -22.47
N GLY A 128 2.64 22.63 -23.47
CA GLY A 128 3.61 21.53 -23.40
C GLY A 128 3.09 20.20 -23.95
N ASP A 129 3.91 19.14 -23.92
CA ASP A 129 3.63 17.82 -24.51
C ASP A 129 2.55 17.01 -23.76
N GLY A 130 2.00 17.57 -22.68
CA GLY A 130 0.96 16.97 -21.85
C GLY A 130 1.47 15.93 -20.87
N ARG A 131 2.79 15.72 -20.74
CA ARG A 131 3.38 14.82 -19.75
C ARG A 131 3.79 15.61 -18.51
N PHE A 132 3.41 15.11 -17.35
CA PHE A 132 3.72 15.74 -16.08
C PHE A 132 4.21 14.67 -15.09
N TRP A 133 5.44 14.83 -14.61
CA TRP A 133 6.10 13.89 -13.70
C TRP A 133 6.07 14.42 -12.26
N ARG A 134 5.42 13.69 -11.36
CA ARG A 134 5.27 14.01 -9.93
C ARG A 134 4.66 15.38 -9.66
N GLU A 135 3.76 15.79 -10.54
CA GLU A 135 3.05 17.07 -10.41
C GLU A 135 1.64 16.91 -9.86
N ASP A 136 1.34 15.80 -9.19
CA ASP A 136 0.02 15.47 -8.62
C ASP A 136 -0.60 16.63 -7.83
N GLU A 137 0.21 17.30 -7.01
CA GLU A 137 -0.23 18.42 -6.19
C GLU A 137 -0.63 19.64 -7.04
N ARG A 138 0.22 20.02 -8.00
CA ARG A 138 -0.07 21.12 -8.92
C ARG A 138 -1.29 20.80 -9.79
N LEU A 139 -1.39 19.56 -10.26
CA LEU A 139 -2.43 19.14 -11.18
C LEU A 139 -3.80 18.92 -10.53
N ARG A 140 -3.85 18.64 -9.22
CA ARG A 140 -5.09 18.32 -8.50
C ARG A 140 -6.14 19.41 -8.63
N GLY A 141 -5.75 20.68 -8.57
CA GLY A 141 -6.67 21.82 -8.61
C GLY A 141 -7.29 22.09 -9.99
N PHE A 142 -6.73 21.51 -11.05
CA PHE A 142 -7.15 21.75 -12.43
C PHE A 142 -8.21 20.76 -12.93
N VAL A 143 -8.38 19.63 -12.23
CA VAL A 143 -9.29 18.56 -12.65
C VAL A 143 -10.58 18.64 -11.83
N PRO A 144 -11.77 18.46 -12.43
CA PRO A 144 -13.01 18.41 -11.67
C PRO A 144 -12.93 17.43 -10.49
N PRO A 145 -13.39 17.84 -9.30
CA PRO A 145 -13.36 16.99 -8.12
C PRO A 145 -14.25 15.77 -8.34
N VAL A 146 -13.82 14.62 -7.83
CA VAL A 146 -14.62 13.40 -7.79
C VAL A 146 -15.06 13.12 -6.37
N ARG A 147 -16.26 12.57 -6.21
CA ARG A 147 -16.73 12.08 -4.91
C ARG A 147 -15.91 10.86 -4.53
N LEU A 148 -15.25 10.92 -3.37
CA LEU A 148 -14.49 9.81 -2.82
C LEU A 148 -15.40 8.90 -1.99
N ASP A 149 -15.49 7.62 -2.34
CA ASP A 149 -16.22 6.61 -1.57
C ASP A 149 -15.35 6.01 -0.46
N LEU A 150 -14.93 6.85 0.49
CA LEU A 150 -14.09 6.43 1.63
C LEU A 150 -14.82 5.44 2.54
N GLU A 151 -16.12 5.65 2.77
CA GLU A 151 -16.93 4.69 3.54
C GLU A 151 -16.96 3.31 2.88
N GLY A 152 -17.08 3.25 1.55
CA GLY A 152 -17.00 2.00 0.81
C GLY A 152 -15.63 1.34 0.89
N VAL A 153 -14.54 2.12 0.87
CA VAL A 153 -13.19 1.60 1.15
C VAL A 153 -13.15 0.96 2.54
N GLY A 154 -13.62 1.68 3.57
CA GLY A 154 -13.66 1.17 4.94
C GLY A 154 -14.53 -0.09 5.09
N ARG A 155 -15.70 -0.14 4.45
CA ARG A 155 -16.58 -1.33 4.46
C ARG A 155 -15.91 -2.54 3.81
N ARG A 156 -15.29 -2.37 2.63
CA ARG A 156 -14.61 -3.47 1.93
C ARG A 156 -13.42 -4.00 2.74
N ALA A 157 -12.61 -3.11 3.31
CA ALA A 157 -11.49 -3.51 4.14
C ALA A 157 -11.92 -4.18 5.45
N ALA A 158 -13.01 -3.71 6.08
CA ALA A 158 -13.59 -4.39 7.25
C ALA A 158 -14.05 -5.81 6.90
N ALA A 159 -14.63 -6.03 5.71
CA ALA A 159 -14.98 -7.36 5.22
C ALA A 159 -13.76 -8.30 5.06
N LEU A 160 -12.56 -7.73 4.93
CA LEU A 160 -11.29 -8.45 4.81
C LEU A 160 -10.52 -8.54 6.14
N GLY A 161 -11.12 -8.17 7.27
CA GLY A 161 -10.46 -8.29 8.57
C GLY A 161 -9.54 -7.11 8.94
N VAL A 162 -9.53 -6.04 8.12
CA VAL A 162 -8.65 -4.88 8.33
C VAL A 162 -9.24 -3.96 9.40
N THR A 163 -8.45 -3.74 10.45
CA THR A 163 -8.76 -2.85 11.57
C THR A 163 -7.96 -1.56 11.55
N GLY A 164 -6.89 -1.48 10.74
CA GLY A 164 -6.06 -0.29 10.65
C GLY A 164 -5.34 -0.11 9.32
N PHE A 165 -5.00 1.14 9.02
CA PHE A 165 -4.23 1.54 7.85
C PHE A 165 -3.08 2.44 8.23
N THR A 166 -2.00 2.33 7.45
CA THR A 166 -0.95 3.35 7.35
C THR A 166 -1.03 4.00 5.97
N ASN A 167 -1.54 5.23 5.92
CA ASN A 167 -1.60 6.01 4.68
C ASN A 167 -0.20 6.52 4.30
N ALA A 168 0.24 6.16 3.09
CA ALA A 168 1.62 6.32 2.64
C ALA A 168 1.85 7.49 1.67
N ASP A 169 0.88 8.42 1.56
CA ASP A 169 1.01 9.60 0.71
C ASP A 169 2.28 10.39 1.08
N PRO A 170 3.17 10.70 0.11
CA PRO A 170 4.43 11.40 0.40
C PRO A 170 4.22 12.84 0.86
N HIS A 171 3.16 13.47 0.36
CA HIS A 171 2.80 14.86 0.67
C HIS A 171 1.31 14.88 1.04
N PRO A 172 0.94 14.48 2.27
CA PRO A 172 -0.44 14.44 2.68
C PRO A 172 -1.03 15.86 2.67
N ALA A 173 -2.11 16.05 1.91
CA ALA A 173 -2.74 17.37 1.78
C ALA A 173 -3.30 17.86 3.14
N SER A 174 -3.37 19.19 3.29
CA SER A 174 -4.08 19.78 4.43
C SER A 174 -5.52 19.25 4.51
N GLY A 175 -5.94 18.81 5.69
CA GLY A 175 -7.27 18.20 5.90
C GLY A 175 -7.40 16.73 5.53
N LEU A 176 -6.35 16.04 5.05
CA LEU A 176 -6.40 14.60 4.73
C LEU A 176 -6.88 13.77 5.93
N THR A 177 -6.34 14.00 7.13
CA THR A 177 -6.77 13.29 8.35
C THR A 177 -8.26 13.48 8.65
N GLN A 178 -8.77 14.70 8.46
CA GLN A 178 -10.19 14.99 8.65
C GLN A 178 -11.04 14.26 7.59
N MET A 179 -10.60 14.26 6.34
CA MET A 179 -11.28 13.55 5.26
C MET A 179 -11.34 12.03 5.52
N LEU A 180 -10.25 11.45 6.01
CA LEU A 180 -10.15 10.01 6.30
C LEU A 180 -10.82 9.60 7.62
N SER A 181 -11.22 10.55 8.48
CA SER A 181 -11.87 10.26 9.77
C SER A 181 -13.23 9.55 9.66
N VAL A 182 -13.81 9.48 8.47
CA VAL A 182 -15.03 8.71 8.17
C VAL A 182 -14.77 7.19 8.18
N LEU A 183 -13.51 6.76 8.10
CA LEU A 183 -13.16 5.34 8.14
C LEU A 183 -13.38 4.80 9.56
N PRO A 184 -14.04 3.63 9.70
CA PRO A 184 -14.20 2.99 11.01
C PRO A 184 -12.91 2.33 11.51
N GLN A 185 -11.90 2.20 10.65
CA GLN A 185 -10.58 1.66 10.99
C GLN A 185 -9.70 2.70 11.71
N ARG A 186 -8.66 2.21 12.38
CA ARG A 186 -7.56 3.03 12.89
C ARG A 186 -6.74 3.58 11.73
N LEU A 187 -6.21 4.78 11.91
CA LEU A 187 -5.44 5.47 10.89
C LEU A 187 -4.12 5.96 11.46
N LEU A 188 -3.05 5.72 10.72
CA LEU A 188 -1.77 6.40 10.83
C LEU A 188 -1.51 7.05 9.46
N VAL A 189 -1.18 8.34 9.42
CA VAL A 189 -0.83 9.05 8.17
C VAL A 189 0.64 9.42 8.23
N MET A 190 1.48 8.79 7.39
CA MET A 190 2.90 9.11 7.36
C MET A 190 3.13 10.59 7.06
N GLY A 191 4.13 11.21 7.69
CA GLY A 191 4.42 12.65 7.58
C GLY A 191 3.64 13.50 8.57
N ILE A 192 2.34 13.27 8.74
CA ILE A 192 1.54 13.89 9.82
C ILE A 192 1.88 13.21 11.14
N ASP A 193 1.74 11.90 11.18
CA ASP A 193 2.19 11.01 12.26
C ASP A 193 3.64 10.55 12.00
N GLU A 194 4.19 9.76 12.93
CA GLU A 194 5.46 9.07 12.73
C GLU A 194 5.26 7.72 12.02
N PRO A 195 6.12 7.35 11.05
CA PRO A 195 7.31 8.07 10.57
C PRO A 195 7.03 9.14 9.50
N VAL A 196 8.02 10.00 9.24
CA VAL A 196 8.02 10.95 8.12
C VAL A 196 8.34 10.22 6.81
N LYS A 197 7.44 10.30 5.82
CA LYS A 197 7.63 9.69 4.50
C LYS A 197 8.63 10.51 3.67
N LEU A 198 9.64 9.84 3.13
CA LEU A 198 10.58 10.40 2.16
C LEU A 198 10.44 9.66 0.83
N MET A 199 10.31 10.42 -0.25
CA MET A 199 10.23 9.88 -1.61
C MET A 199 11.58 10.07 -2.29
N LEU A 200 12.12 9.00 -2.88
CA LEU A 200 13.35 9.05 -3.67
C LEU A 200 13.02 8.77 -5.13
N ASP A 201 13.75 9.44 -6.01
CA ASP A 201 13.64 9.35 -7.46
C ASP A 201 15.01 9.23 -8.08
N ASP A 202 15.23 8.24 -8.94
CA ASP A 202 16.54 8.02 -9.56
C ASP A 202 17.06 9.24 -10.34
N PRO A 203 16.24 9.97 -11.15
CA PRO A 203 16.71 11.15 -11.88
C PRO A 203 17.14 12.32 -10.99
N THR A 204 16.64 12.39 -9.75
CA THR A 204 16.88 13.49 -8.82
C THR A 204 17.38 12.97 -7.46
N LEU A 205 18.09 11.84 -7.47
CA LEU A 205 18.48 11.17 -6.24
C LEU A 205 19.47 12.03 -5.47
N PRO A 206 19.22 12.33 -4.17
CA PRO A 206 20.17 13.10 -3.37
C PRO A 206 21.45 12.30 -3.14
N THR A 207 22.56 12.99 -2.90
CA THR A 207 23.75 12.32 -2.38
C THR A 207 23.49 11.79 -0.96
N PRO A 208 24.23 10.76 -0.50
CA PRO A 208 24.07 10.26 0.87
C PRO A 208 24.19 11.36 1.94
N VAL A 209 25.10 12.33 1.76
CA VAL A 209 25.29 13.45 2.69
C VAL A 209 24.09 14.41 2.67
N GLN A 210 23.49 14.66 1.51
CA GLN A 210 22.28 15.48 1.41
C GLN A 210 21.10 14.79 2.09
N LEU A 211 20.91 13.48 1.83
CA LEU A 211 19.86 12.71 2.49
C LEU A 211 20.09 12.61 4.00
N ALA A 212 21.33 12.41 4.45
CA ALA A 212 21.69 12.42 5.86
C ALA A 212 21.32 13.75 6.54
N ARG A 213 21.59 14.89 5.90
CA ARG A 213 21.17 16.20 6.41
C ARG A 213 19.65 16.27 6.57
N THR A 214 18.90 15.88 5.54
CA THR A 214 17.42 15.86 5.58
C THR A 214 16.90 14.98 6.71
N ILE A 215 17.45 13.77 6.87
CA ILE A 215 17.06 12.86 7.96
C ILE A 215 17.43 13.45 9.31
N GLY A 216 18.61 14.07 9.43
CA GLY A 216 19.06 14.76 10.63
C GLY A 216 18.14 15.89 11.08
N GLU A 217 17.56 16.64 10.14
CA GLU A 217 16.56 17.68 10.42
C GLU A 217 15.21 17.11 10.89
N ILE A 218 14.88 15.87 10.50
CA ILE A 218 13.65 15.17 10.89
C ILE A 218 13.76 14.55 12.29
N ARG A 219 14.97 14.22 12.74
CA ARG A 219 15.18 13.62 14.07
C ARG A 219 14.58 14.49 15.19
N PRO A 220 14.08 13.86 16.28
CA PRO A 220 14.18 12.45 16.63
C PRO A 220 13.13 11.54 15.95
N ARG A 221 12.26 12.08 15.08
CA ARG A 221 11.21 11.29 14.44
C ARG A 221 11.83 10.23 13.50
N PRO A 222 11.23 9.03 13.40
CA PRO A 222 11.67 8.03 12.43
C PRO A 222 11.27 8.43 11.00
N VAL A 223 11.96 7.85 10.02
CA VAL A 223 11.69 8.05 8.59
C VAL A 223 11.21 6.76 7.92
N ALA A 224 10.32 6.92 6.94
CA ALA A 224 9.87 5.88 6.02
C ALA A 224 10.35 6.24 4.62
N VAL A 225 11.37 5.55 4.11
CA VAL A 225 12.02 5.93 2.85
C VAL A 225 11.56 5.01 1.72
N HIS A 226 10.98 5.58 0.67
CA HIS A 226 10.66 4.86 -0.56
C HIS A 226 11.94 4.39 -1.26
N CYS A 227 12.16 3.08 -1.31
CA CYS A 227 13.32 2.47 -1.96
C CYS A 227 12.89 1.31 -2.87
N VAL A 228 12.83 1.58 -4.17
CA VAL A 228 12.49 0.60 -5.21
C VAL A 228 13.71 0.17 -6.03
N THR A 229 14.81 0.92 -6.01
CA THR A 229 16.06 0.56 -6.72
C THR A 229 17.21 0.25 -5.78
N ARG A 230 18.20 -0.50 -6.29
CA ARG A 230 19.46 -0.79 -5.58
C ARG A 230 20.14 0.50 -5.12
N VAL A 231 20.18 1.52 -5.98
CA VAL A 231 20.87 2.79 -5.71
C VAL A 231 20.15 3.57 -4.61
N GLN A 232 18.81 3.65 -4.64
CA GLN A 232 18.02 4.27 -3.58
C GLN A 232 18.26 3.62 -2.22
N LEU A 233 18.30 2.28 -2.18
CA LEU A 233 18.62 1.56 -0.96
C LEU A 233 20.01 1.94 -0.43
N LEU A 234 21.06 1.88 -1.27
CA LEU A 234 22.43 2.19 -0.85
C LEU A 234 22.58 3.61 -0.32
N VAL A 235 21.99 4.59 -1.01
CA VAL A 235 21.98 6.00 -0.57
C VAL A 235 21.29 6.14 0.79
N THR A 236 20.17 5.44 0.99
CA THR A 236 19.42 5.44 2.24
C THR A 236 20.21 4.81 3.39
N LEU A 237 20.82 3.65 3.17
CA LEU A 237 21.61 2.97 4.19
C LEU A 237 22.83 3.81 4.60
N LEU A 238 23.52 4.44 3.64
CA LEU A 238 24.61 5.38 3.92
C LEU A 238 24.13 6.57 4.76
N ALA A 239 22.99 7.16 4.40
CA ALA A 239 22.45 8.30 5.12
C ALA A 239 22.03 7.95 6.56
N LEU A 240 21.43 6.78 6.76
CA LEU A 240 21.04 6.31 8.09
C LEU A 240 22.25 5.93 8.96
N ASP A 241 23.30 5.37 8.37
CA ASP A 241 24.55 5.03 9.07
C ASP A 241 25.28 6.31 9.53
N GLU A 242 25.27 7.37 8.70
CA GLU A 242 25.86 8.68 9.02
C GLU A 242 25.12 9.40 10.15
N VAL A 243 23.78 9.44 10.11
CA VAL A 243 22.96 10.16 11.11
C VAL A 243 22.77 9.36 12.40
N GLY A 244 22.77 8.03 12.28
CA GLY A 244 22.30 7.11 13.30
C GLY A 244 20.83 6.72 13.09
N PRO A 245 20.49 5.42 13.25
CA PRO A 245 19.10 4.95 13.12
C PRO A 245 18.26 5.37 14.33
N ALA A 246 16.97 5.59 14.11
CA ALA A 246 15.96 5.76 15.15
C ALA A 246 15.02 4.55 15.18
N ASP A 247 14.44 4.26 16.35
CA ASP A 247 13.40 3.24 16.45
C ASP A 247 12.18 3.64 15.61
N GLY A 248 11.72 2.75 14.74
CA GLY A 248 10.65 3.01 13.77
C GLY A 248 11.12 3.42 12.38
N ASP A 249 12.43 3.61 12.15
CA ASP A 249 12.96 3.79 10.79
C ASP A 249 12.63 2.58 9.92
N ARG A 250 12.19 2.86 8.69
CA ARG A 250 11.79 1.81 7.76
C ARG A 250 12.07 2.12 6.30
N ILE A 251 12.34 1.04 5.58
CA ILE A 251 12.46 0.99 4.13
C ILE A 251 11.11 0.57 3.57
N GLU A 252 10.52 1.43 2.75
CA GLU A 252 9.27 1.18 2.05
C GLU A 252 9.56 0.52 0.70
N HIS A 253 8.75 -0.48 0.36
CA HIS A 253 8.91 -1.42 -0.74
C HIS A 253 10.11 -2.35 -0.57
N GLY A 254 11.33 -1.79 -0.52
CA GLY A 254 12.56 -2.58 -0.55
C GLY A 254 12.58 -3.49 -1.77
N SER A 255 12.17 -2.98 -2.93
CA SER A 255 11.91 -3.81 -4.11
C SER A 255 13.16 -4.56 -4.54
N VAL A 256 14.32 -3.91 -4.56
CA VAL A 256 15.62 -4.52 -4.90
C VAL A 256 16.54 -4.43 -3.69
N ILE A 257 16.76 -5.57 -3.01
CA ILE A 257 17.69 -5.67 -1.87
C ILE A 257 18.81 -6.66 -2.20
N PRO A 258 20.01 -6.17 -2.56
CA PRO A 258 21.18 -7.02 -2.74
C PRO A 258 21.53 -7.79 -1.46
N ALA A 259 21.94 -9.05 -1.60
CA ALA A 259 22.14 -9.93 -0.45
C ALA A 259 23.23 -9.41 0.51
N GLU A 260 24.25 -8.75 -0.05
CA GLU A 260 25.34 -8.11 0.66
C GLU A 260 24.91 -6.93 1.55
N THR A 261 23.74 -6.33 1.30
CA THR A 261 23.20 -5.23 2.11
C THR A 261 22.38 -5.70 3.32
N ILE A 262 22.00 -6.97 3.38
CA ILE A 262 21.15 -7.52 4.45
C ILE A 262 21.79 -7.42 5.85
N PRO A 263 23.10 -7.72 6.03
CA PRO A 263 23.75 -7.49 7.32
C PRO A 263 23.72 -6.02 7.76
N TRP A 264 23.73 -5.09 6.80
CA TRP A 264 23.66 -3.65 7.06
C TRP A 264 22.26 -3.24 7.53
N LEU A 265 21.20 -3.70 6.84
CA LEU A 265 19.81 -3.52 7.26
C LEU A 265 19.60 -3.99 8.71
N ARG A 266 20.10 -5.20 9.02
CA ARG A 266 20.04 -5.76 10.37
C ARG A 266 20.80 -4.92 11.39
N ARG A 267 22.01 -4.46 11.06
CA ARG A 267 22.82 -3.62 11.97
C ARG A 267 22.11 -2.31 12.29
N LEU A 268 21.47 -1.68 11.31
CA LEU A 268 20.71 -0.44 11.50
C LEU A 268 19.37 -0.65 12.20
N GLY A 269 18.88 -1.90 12.27
CA GLY A 269 17.61 -2.22 12.93
C GLY A 269 16.37 -1.70 12.19
N VAL A 270 16.50 -1.36 10.90
CA VAL A 270 15.39 -0.84 10.10
C VAL A 270 14.39 -1.94 9.75
N THR A 271 13.11 -1.58 9.73
CA THR A 271 12.05 -2.48 9.24
C THR A 271 11.92 -2.35 7.72
N VAL A 272 11.65 -3.45 7.02
CA VAL A 272 11.25 -3.43 5.61
C VAL A 272 9.74 -3.63 5.51
N VAL A 273 9.03 -2.70 4.87
CA VAL A 273 7.59 -2.81 4.56
C VAL A 273 7.45 -3.04 3.07
N THR A 274 7.15 -4.27 2.65
CA THR A 274 7.24 -4.72 1.25
C THR A 274 5.89 -5.08 0.64
N GLN A 275 5.86 -5.38 -0.67
CA GLN A 275 4.66 -5.79 -1.42
C GLN A 275 4.90 -7.13 -2.12
N PRO A 276 4.72 -8.27 -1.41
CA PRO A 276 5.05 -9.60 -1.93
C PRO A 276 4.32 -10.01 -3.22
N HIS A 277 3.22 -9.34 -3.55
CA HIS A 277 2.40 -9.61 -4.73
C HIS A 277 2.92 -8.95 -6.01
N PHE A 278 3.76 -7.92 -5.91
CA PHE A 278 4.27 -7.19 -7.08
C PHE A 278 5.05 -8.05 -8.07
N PRO A 279 5.92 -9.00 -7.66
CA PRO A 279 6.58 -9.88 -8.62
C PRO A 279 5.63 -10.70 -9.49
N ALA A 280 4.47 -11.11 -8.95
CA ALA A 280 3.46 -11.82 -9.72
C ALA A 280 2.68 -10.86 -10.62
N GLU A 281 2.19 -9.75 -10.08
CA GLU A 281 1.36 -8.79 -10.84
C GLU A 281 2.15 -8.03 -11.92
N ARG A 282 3.48 -7.93 -11.78
CA ARG A 282 4.35 -7.11 -12.62
C ARG A 282 5.44 -7.92 -13.31
N ALA A 283 5.30 -9.24 -13.40
CA ALA A 283 6.32 -10.15 -13.91
C ALA A 283 6.90 -9.73 -15.27
N GLU A 284 6.03 -9.43 -16.25
CA GLU A 284 6.46 -9.02 -17.61
C GLU A 284 7.25 -7.70 -17.59
N ALA A 285 6.80 -6.73 -16.79
CA ALA A 285 7.47 -5.44 -16.68
C ALA A 285 8.81 -5.56 -15.96
N TYR A 286 8.90 -6.34 -14.88
CA TYR A 286 10.18 -6.59 -14.23
C TYR A 286 11.15 -7.37 -15.13
N ALA A 287 10.66 -8.23 -16.02
CA ALA A 287 11.51 -8.87 -17.01
C ALA A 287 12.06 -7.89 -18.07
N ALA A 288 11.29 -6.84 -18.40
CA ALA A 288 11.66 -5.83 -19.40
C ALA A 288 12.52 -4.69 -18.82
N ASP A 289 12.14 -4.17 -17.66
CA ASP A 289 12.60 -2.88 -17.16
C ASP A 289 13.65 -2.98 -16.03
N VAL A 290 13.74 -4.14 -15.37
CA VAL A 290 14.71 -4.35 -14.28
C VAL A 290 15.95 -5.06 -14.81
N ASP A 291 17.12 -4.50 -14.48
CA ASP A 291 18.42 -5.05 -14.84
C ASP A 291 18.52 -6.54 -14.47
N ALA A 292 19.19 -7.33 -15.33
CA ALA A 292 19.40 -8.75 -15.11
C ALA A 292 20.02 -9.07 -13.75
N ASP A 293 20.95 -8.23 -13.31
CA ASP A 293 21.66 -8.40 -12.05
C ASP A 293 20.80 -8.00 -10.84
N ASP A 294 19.72 -7.24 -11.04
CA ASP A 294 18.78 -6.82 -9.99
C ASP A 294 17.59 -7.76 -9.83
N ARG A 295 17.19 -8.46 -10.89
CA ARG A 295 16.03 -9.37 -10.88
C ARG A 295 16.05 -10.43 -9.77
N PRO A 296 17.18 -11.10 -9.44
CA PRO A 296 17.25 -12.04 -8.32
C PRO A 296 17.04 -11.40 -6.94
N HIS A 297 17.04 -10.08 -6.84
CA HIS A 297 16.89 -9.33 -5.59
C HIS A 297 15.50 -8.75 -5.37
N LEU A 298 14.55 -9.08 -6.26
CA LEU A 298 13.20 -8.58 -6.22
C LEU A 298 12.39 -9.14 -5.04
N TYR A 299 12.03 -8.28 -4.07
CA TYR A 299 11.10 -8.55 -2.96
C TYR A 299 11.47 -9.79 -2.13
N ARG A 300 12.68 -9.80 -1.55
CA ARG A 300 13.29 -10.93 -0.82
C ARG A 300 12.65 -11.28 0.53
N CYS A 301 11.39 -11.71 0.52
CA CYS A 301 10.63 -11.95 1.74
C CYS A 301 11.25 -13.02 2.65
N ARG A 302 11.60 -14.20 2.10
CA ARG A 302 12.15 -15.31 2.89
C ARG A 302 13.55 -14.98 3.38
N THR A 303 14.42 -14.49 2.51
CA THR A 303 15.82 -14.22 2.83
C THR A 303 15.94 -13.13 3.91
N LEU A 304 15.13 -12.06 3.85
CA LEU A 304 15.10 -11.03 4.91
C LEU A 304 14.63 -11.59 6.24
N THR A 305 13.56 -12.39 6.22
CA THR A 305 13.00 -13.02 7.43
C THR A 305 14.01 -13.97 8.08
N GLU A 306 14.66 -14.84 7.29
CA GLU A 306 15.69 -15.78 7.77
C GLU A 306 16.93 -15.06 8.32
N ALA A 307 17.28 -13.90 7.77
CA ALA A 307 18.37 -13.07 8.27
C ALA A 307 18.03 -12.27 9.54
N GLY A 308 16.76 -12.28 9.97
CA GLY A 308 16.29 -11.54 11.15
C GLY A 308 16.10 -10.04 10.90
N VAL A 309 15.88 -9.62 9.66
CA VAL A 309 15.43 -8.25 9.34
C VAL A 309 13.93 -8.16 9.63
N PRO A 310 13.45 -7.19 10.42
CA PRO A 310 12.02 -7.02 10.66
C PRO A 310 11.28 -6.76 9.34
N LEU A 311 10.23 -7.53 9.07
CA LEU A 311 9.49 -7.51 7.80
C LEU A 311 8.00 -7.36 8.06
N ALA A 312 7.36 -6.49 7.30
CA ALA A 312 5.91 -6.33 7.21
C ALA A 312 5.49 -6.12 5.76
N ALA A 313 4.18 -6.07 5.50
CA ALA A 313 3.66 -5.78 4.17
C ALA A 313 2.57 -4.71 4.16
N GLY A 314 2.44 -4.07 3.01
CA GLY A 314 1.26 -3.32 2.64
C GLY A 314 0.74 -3.75 1.28
N THR A 315 -0.46 -3.29 0.95
CA THR A 315 -1.05 -3.53 -0.38
C THR A 315 -0.52 -2.57 -1.42
N ASP A 316 -0.11 -1.37 -1.00
CA ASP A 316 0.17 -0.22 -1.88
C ASP A 316 -1.01 0.11 -2.80
N ALA A 317 -2.24 -0.24 -2.39
CA ALA A 317 -3.43 0.05 -3.18
C ALA A 317 -3.65 1.57 -3.33
N PRO A 318 -4.06 2.05 -4.52
CA PRO A 318 -4.57 1.28 -5.66
C PRO A 318 -3.50 0.79 -6.65
N TYR A 319 -2.20 0.98 -6.37
CA TYR A 319 -1.13 0.53 -7.28
C TYR A 319 -0.89 -0.98 -7.24
N GLY A 320 -1.39 -1.64 -6.19
CA GLY A 320 -1.58 -3.09 -6.06
C GLY A 320 -3.01 -3.46 -5.70
N THR A 321 -3.26 -4.75 -5.52
CA THR A 321 -4.56 -5.25 -5.03
C THR A 321 -4.88 -4.71 -3.63
N PRO A 322 -6.12 -4.23 -3.35
CA PRO A 322 -6.52 -3.80 -2.01
C PRO A 322 -6.80 -4.97 -1.04
N ASP A 323 -6.61 -6.22 -1.48
CA ASP A 323 -6.86 -7.41 -0.67
C ASP A 323 -5.58 -7.91 0.03
N PRO A 324 -5.42 -7.72 1.36
CA PRO A 324 -4.25 -8.20 2.09
C PRO A 324 -4.12 -9.73 2.06
N TRP A 325 -5.21 -10.47 1.90
CA TRP A 325 -5.16 -11.93 1.81
C TRP A 325 -4.56 -12.39 0.48
N ALA A 326 -4.86 -11.68 -0.62
CA ALA A 326 -4.20 -11.90 -1.90
C ALA A 326 -2.69 -11.62 -1.79
N VAL A 327 -2.29 -10.58 -1.06
CA VAL A 327 -0.87 -10.29 -0.79
C VAL A 327 -0.19 -11.40 0.00
N MET A 328 -0.83 -11.90 1.07
CA MET A 328 -0.31 -13.03 1.85
C MET A 328 -0.18 -14.29 0.99
N ARG A 329 -1.18 -14.58 0.15
CA ARG A 329 -1.19 -15.74 -0.72
C ARG A 329 -0.04 -15.67 -1.73
N ALA A 330 0.14 -14.52 -2.39
CA ALA A 330 1.26 -14.31 -3.30
C ALA A 330 2.62 -14.54 -2.62
N ALA A 331 2.77 -14.15 -1.34
CA ALA A 331 3.99 -14.42 -0.57
C ALA A 331 4.24 -15.92 -0.33
N THR A 332 3.18 -16.74 -0.26
CA THR A 332 3.27 -18.21 -0.08
C THR A 332 3.37 -19.01 -1.37
N GLU A 333 3.03 -18.40 -2.51
CA GLU A 333 2.99 -19.08 -3.81
C GLU A 333 4.26 -18.88 -4.63
N ARG A 334 5.18 -18.00 -4.20
CA ARG A 334 6.43 -17.70 -4.91
C ARG A 334 7.22 -18.95 -5.32
N GLU A 335 7.82 -18.91 -6.51
CA GLU A 335 8.63 -19.99 -7.08
C GLU A 335 10.12 -19.62 -7.21
N ASP A 336 10.47 -18.38 -6.92
CA ASP A 336 11.82 -17.82 -7.03
C ASP A 336 12.68 -17.99 -5.78
N GLY A 337 12.29 -18.90 -4.89
CA GLY A 337 13.00 -19.16 -3.65
C GLY A 337 12.79 -18.13 -2.54
N GLU A 338 11.90 -17.14 -2.70
CA GLU A 338 11.56 -16.14 -1.67
C GLU A 338 10.20 -16.41 -0.98
N ARG A 339 9.67 -17.63 -1.14
CA ARG A 339 8.42 -18.12 -0.54
C ARG A 339 8.42 -18.07 0.98
N LEU A 340 7.35 -17.52 1.57
CA LEU A 340 7.10 -17.57 3.01
C LEU A 340 6.24 -18.76 3.45
N GLN A 341 6.40 -19.16 4.70
CA GLN A 341 5.43 -20.05 5.36
C GLN A 341 4.11 -19.29 5.63
N PRO A 342 2.93 -19.94 5.56
CA PRO A 342 1.65 -19.24 5.71
C PRO A 342 1.50 -18.42 6.99
N LEU A 343 1.99 -18.91 8.12
CA LEU A 343 1.95 -18.16 9.38
C LEU A 343 2.84 -16.90 9.34
N ALA A 344 3.97 -16.95 8.63
CA ALA A 344 4.84 -15.79 8.44
C ALA A 344 4.17 -14.78 7.49
N ALA A 345 3.51 -15.24 6.43
CA ALA A 345 2.74 -14.38 5.53
C ALA A 345 1.59 -13.66 6.28
N LEU A 346 0.83 -14.37 7.11
CA LEU A 346 -0.21 -13.74 7.96
C LEU A 346 0.37 -12.65 8.88
N ARG A 347 1.56 -12.89 9.45
CA ARG A 347 2.22 -11.95 10.36
C ARG A 347 2.66 -10.64 9.71
N LEU A 348 2.78 -10.60 8.38
CA LEU A 348 3.11 -9.37 7.65
C LEU A 348 2.09 -8.24 7.85
N PHE A 349 0.84 -8.58 8.22
CA PHE A 349 -0.25 -7.63 8.43
C PHE A 349 -0.75 -7.60 9.89
N THR A 350 -0.08 -8.27 10.83
CA THR A 350 -0.47 -8.21 12.25
C THR A 350 0.51 -7.41 13.10
N GLY A 351 1.39 -6.65 12.46
CA GLY A 351 2.32 -5.72 13.08
C GLY A 351 1.64 -4.58 13.84
N GLU A 352 2.39 -3.91 14.71
CA GLU A 352 2.00 -2.64 15.31
C GLU A 352 2.00 -1.51 14.25
N PRO A 353 1.10 -0.51 14.32
CA PRO A 353 1.05 0.56 13.32
C PRO A 353 2.37 1.34 13.18
N GLN A 354 2.98 1.72 14.31
CA GLN A 354 4.24 2.46 14.36
C GLN A 354 5.46 1.54 14.15
N HIS A 355 5.36 0.26 14.51
CA HIS A 355 6.43 -0.73 14.38
C HIS A 355 5.95 -1.98 13.63
N PRO A 356 5.81 -1.91 12.28
CA PRO A 356 5.20 -2.97 11.48
C PRO A 356 5.84 -4.36 11.65
N GLY A 357 7.15 -4.41 11.89
CA GLY A 357 7.87 -5.67 12.12
C GLY A 357 7.65 -6.31 13.50
N ARG A 358 6.91 -5.66 14.41
CA ARG A 358 6.59 -6.17 15.76
C ARG A 358 5.16 -6.71 15.78
N PRO A 359 4.95 -8.04 15.80
CA PRO A 359 3.60 -8.61 15.76
C PRO A 359 2.81 -8.31 17.04
N ARG A 360 1.58 -7.83 16.88
CA ARG A 360 0.61 -7.69 17.97
C ARG A 360 0.21 -9.07 18.49
N ARG A 361 -0.11 -9.13 19.79
CA ARG A 361 -0.57 -10.34 20.47
C ARG A 361 -1.90 -10.06 21.17
N LEU A 362 -2.77 -11.06 21.18
CA LEU A 362 -4.00 -11.01 21.96
C LEU A 362 -3.64 -11.33 23.42
N THR A 363 -3.46 -10.29 24.21
CA THR A 363 -3.15 -10.36 25.65
C THR A 363 -4.09 -9.45 26.42
N VAL A 364 -4.34 -9.78 27.69
CA VAL A 364 -5.09 -8.90 28.60
C VAL A 364 -4.43 -7.52 28.64
N GLY A 365 -5.25 -6.48 28.53
CA GLY A 365 -4.86 -5.07 28.48
C GLY A 365 -4.65 -4.51 27.06
N ALA A 366 -4.51 -5.35 26.04
CA ALA A 366 -4.36 -4.90 24.65
C ALA A 366 -5.66 -4.31 24.09
N ASP A 367 -5.54 -3.40 23.12
CA ASP A 367 -6.67 -2.86 22.37
C ASP A 367 -7.40 -4.00 21.64
N ALA A 368 -8.73 -4.00 21.69
CA ALA A 368 -9.57 -5.04 21.09
C ALA A 368 -9.81 -4.78 19.60
N ASP A 369 -8.72 -4.65 18.84
CA ASP A 369 -8.72 -4.61 17.38
C ASP A 369 -8.56 -6.03 16.84
N LEU A 370 -9.67 -6.65 16.43
CA LEU A 370 -9.76 -8.10 16.25
C LEU A 370 -10.34 -8.48 14.88
N CYS A 371 -9.85 -9.60 14.34
CA CYS A 371 -10.43 -10.27 13.18
C CYS A 371 -10.86 -11.68 13.59
N LEU A 372 -12.17 -11.95 13.53
CA LEU A 372 -12.75 -13.25 13.81
C LEU A 372 -12.98 -13.98 12.49
N LEU A 373 -12.46 -15.20 12.36
CA LEU A 373 -12.70 -16.09 11.23
C LEU A 373 -13.85 -17.06 11.54
N HIS A 374 -14.46 -17.64 10.50
CA HIS A 374 -15.44 -18.72 10.66
C HIS A 374 -14.83 -20.13 10.68
N VAL A 375 -13.50 -20.24 10.52
CA VAL A 375 -12.74 -21.50 10.55
C VAL A 375 -11.58 -21.43 11.56
N PRO A 376 -11.07 -22.59 12.05
CA PRO A 376 -9.85 -22.63 12.85
C PRO A 376 -8.62 -22.12 12.10
N LEU A 377 -7.59 -21.68 12.83
CA LEU A 377 -6.38 -21.09 12.25
C LEU A 377 -5.65 -22.06 11.31
N SER A 378 -5.62 -23.35 11.65
CA SER A 378 -5.00 -24.39 10.81
C SER A 378 -5.63 -24.53 9.43
N GLU A 379 -6.93 -24.20 9.30
CA GLU A 379 -7.62 -24.16 8.02
C GLU A 379 -7.36 -22.85 7.29
N ALA A 380 -7.44 -21.72 8.00
CA ALA A 380 -7.17 -20.42 7.40
C ALA A 380 -5.76 -20.30 6.79
N LEU A 381 -4.76 -20.91 7.44
CA LEU A 381 -3.38 -20.93 6.94
C LEU A 381 -3.18 -21.81 5.70
N ARG A 382 -4.15 -22.64 5.30
CA ARG A 382 -4.07 -23.43 4.06
C ARG A 382 -4.54 -22.67 2.83
N THR A 383 -5.40 -21.66 3.00
CA THR A 383 -6.07 -20.98 1.88
C THR A 383 -5.75 -19.50 1.79
N LEU A 384 -5.55 -18.81 2.94
CA LEU A 384 -5.29 -17.37 3.01
C LEU A 384 -6.26 -16.57 2.11
N THR A 385 -7.54 -16.59 2.48
CA THR A 385 -8.60 -15.90 1.75
C THR A 385 -9.46 -15.05 2.70
N GLY A 386 -9.82 -13.85 2.24
CA GLY A 386 -10.66 -12.92 2.99
C GLY A 386 -12.10 -13.43 3.18
N GLU A 387 -12.54 -14.39 2.38
CA GLU A 387 -13.85 -15.05 2.54
C GLU A 387 -14.00 -15.73 3.92
N LEU A 388 -12.87 -16.05 4.58
CA LEU A 388 -12.87 -16.64 5.92
C LEU A 388 -13.25 -15.66 7.03
N VAL A 389 -13.18 -14.36 6.76
CA VAL A 389 -13.48 -13.31 7.74
C VAL A 389 -14.97 -13.33 8.05
N ARG A 390 -15.29 -13.53 9.33
CA ARG A 390 -16.66 -13.50 9.84
C ARG A 390 -17.03 -12.12 10.37
N ALA A 391 -16.13 -11.50 11.12
CA ALA A 391 -16.36 -10.19 11.72
C ALA A 391 -15.05 -9.49 12.05
N THR A 392 -15.09 -8.17 12.00
CA THR A 392 -13.95 -7.29 12.29
C THR A 392 -14.36 -6.32 13.38
N TYR A 393 -13.47 -6.07 14.33
CA TYR A 393 -13.73 -5.23 15.48
C TYR A 393 -12.62 -4.20 15.64
N VAL A 394 -13.00 -2.95 15.92
CA VAL A 394 -12.09 -1.88 16.34
C VAL A 394 -12.51 -1.45 17.72
N LEU A 395 -11.58 -1.49 18.68
CA LEU A 395 -11.86 -1.24 20.10
C LEU A 395 -13.11 -2.00 20.58
N GLY A 396 -13.20 -3.29 20.22
CA GLY A 396 -14.31 -4.18 20.62
C GLY A 396 -15.63 -3.94 19.91
N ARG A 397 -15.75 -2.90 19.08
CA ARG A 397 -16.97 -2.60 18.33
C ARG A 397 -16.88 -3.20 16.95
N ARG A 398 -17.92 -3.94 16.55
CA ARG A 398 -17.98 -4.52 15.21
C ARG A 398 -18.01 -3.40 14.16
N ILE A 399 -17.16 -3.52 13.15
CA ILE A 399 -17.11 -2.65 11.97
C ILE A 399 -17.41 -3.47 10.72
N GLY A 400 -18.10 -2.86 9.75
CA GLY A 400 -18.54 -3.56 8.54
C GLY A 400 -19.90 -4.28 8.67
N PRO A 401 -20.37 -4.95 7.60
CA PRO A 401 -21.70 -5.55 7.54
C PRO A 401 -21.87 -6.71 8.54
N ALA A 402 -23.13 -6.90 8.96
CA ALA A 402 -23.57 -7.85 9.98
C ALA A 402 -23.59 -9.31 9.49
#